data_AF-A0A2N4YNV0-F1
#
_entry.id   AF-A0A2N4YNV0-F1
#
_cell.length_a   1.000
_cell.length_b   1.000
_cell.length_c   1.000
_cell.angle_alpha   90.00
_cell.angle_beta   90.00
_cell.angle_gamma   90.00
#
_symmetry.space_group_name_H-M   'P 1'
#
loop_
_entity.id
_entity.type
_entity.pdbx_description
1 polymer ?
#
loop_
_entity_poly.entity_id
_entity_poly.type
_entity_poly.pdbx_seq_one_letter_code
_entity_poly.pdbx_strand_id
1 'polypeptide(L)' 'MVSALYAVLGALLLVKFSFDVVRLRTQYHVGYGDGGFSELQVAIRVHGNAVEYVPIGLILLLFMEMNGAQ' A
#
# COMPACT_ATOMS: atom_id res chain seq x y z
N MET A 1 21.24 -5.34 -3.58
CA MET A 1 20.06 -6.02 -3.02
C MET A 1 18.82 -5.51 -3.72
N VAL A 2 18.25 -6.31 -4.62
CA VAL A 2 17.07 -5.95 -5.42
C VAL A 2 15.86 -5.81 -4.51
N SER A 3 15.70 -6.74 -3.57
CA SER A 3 14.68 -6.73 -2.51
C SER A 3 14.61 -5.41 -1.73
N ALA A 4 15.76 -4.85 -1.34
CA ALA A 4 15.81 -3.58 -0.59
C ALA A 4 15.27 -2.39 -1.40
N LEU A 5 15.56 -2.33 -2.71
CA LEU A 5 15.02 -1.29 -3.59
C LEU A 5 13.49 -1.37 -3.68
N TYR A 6 12.96 -2.56 -3.94
CA TYR A 6 11.52 -2.78 -4.00
C TYR A 6 10.85 -2.54 -2.65
N ALA A 7 11.52 -2.82 -1.53
CA ALA A 7 11.00 -2.54 -0.20
C ALA A 7 10.82 -1.04 0.04
N VAL A 8 11.81 -0.23 -0.33
CA VAL A 8 11.72 1.24 -0.23
C VAL A 8 10.62 1.78 -1.15
N LEU A 9 10.57 1.33 -2.40
CA LEU A 9 9.53 1.76 -3.34
C LEU A 9 8.12 1.34 -2.86
N GLY A 10 7.99 0.12 -2.34
CA GLY A 10 6.75 -0.39 -1.76
C GLY A 10 6.30 0.45 -0.56
N ALA A 11 7.23 0.80 0.34
CA ALA A 11 6.93 1.67 1.48
C ALA A 11 6.47 3.07 1.04
N LEU A 12 7.15 3.68 0.06
CA LEU A 12 6.75 4.98 -0.50
C LEU A 12 5.36 4.92 -1.13
N LEU A 13 5.03 3.83 -1.83
CA LEU A 13 3.72 3.61 -2.43
C LEU A 13 2.63 3.48 -1.36
N LEU A 14 2.89 2.72 -0.29
CA LEU A 14 1.96 2.59 0.85
C LEU A 14 1.70 3.93 1.54
N VAL A 15 2.73 4.74 1.74
CA VAL A 15 2.62 6.09 2.30
C VAL A 15 1.78 6.97 1.38
N LYS A 16 2.02 6.94 0.07
CA LYS A 16 1.22 7.69 -0.92
C LYS A 16 -0.26 7.31 -0.85
N PHE A 17 -0.59 6.02 -0.83
CA PHE A 17 -1.97 5.57 -0.72
C PHE A 17 -2.62 5.92 0.62
N SER A 18 -1.84 5.94 1.71
CA SER A 18 -2.33 6.43 3.01
C SER A 18 -2.71 7.91 2.94
N PHE A 19 -1.87 8.74 2.30
CA PHE A 19 -2.19 10.16 2.08
C PHE A 19 -3.45 10.36 1.23
N ASP A 20 -3.65 9.54 0.19
CA ASP A 20 -4.88 9.61 -0.63
C ASP A 20 -6.14 9.36 0.22
N VAL A 21 -6.11 8.36 1.10
CA VAL A 21 -7.22 8.05 2.02
C VAL A 21 -7.45 9.20 3.01
N VAL A 22 -6.39 9.71 3.65
CA VAL A 22 -6.49 10.81 4.62
C VAL A 22 -7.04 12.08 3.96
N ARG A 23 -6.57 12.39 2.76
CA ARG A 23 -7.06 13.54 1.97
C ARG A 23 -8.55 13.41 1.69
N LEU A 24 -9.02 12.26 1.19
CA LEU A 24 -10.43 12.05 0.88
C LEU A 24 -11.31 12.04 2.14
N ARG A 25 -10.84 11.46 3.25
CA ARG A 25 -11.53 11.54 4.55
C ARG A 25 -11.74 12.97 5.01
N THR A 26 -10.72 13.81 4.84
CA THR A 26 -10.77 15.22 5.21
C THR A 26 -11.72 15.98 4.29
N GLN A 27 -11.64 15.74 2.97
CA GLN A 27 -12.51 16.35 1.98
C GLN A 27 -13.99 16.03 2.22
N TYR A 28 -14.31 14.77 2.49
CA TYR A 28 -15.69 14.31 2.70
C TYR A 28 -16.15 14.38 4.15
N HIS A 29 -15.30 14.83 5.08
CA HIS A 29 -15.60 14.92 6.51
C HIS A 29 -16.04 13.57 7.13
N VAL A 30 -15.40 12.47 6.71
CA VAL A 30 -15.73 11.10 7.12
C VAL A 30 -14.69 10.57 8.12
N GLY A 31 -15.10 10.43 9.38
CA GLY A 31 -14.24 9.91 10.46
C GLY A 31 -14.01 8.39 10.40
N TYR A 32 -15.01 7.61 9.99
CA TYR A 32 -14.94 6.14 9.95
C TYR A 32 -15.68 5.56 8.73
N GLY A 33 -15.23 4.42 8.22
CA GLY A 33 -15.77 3.81 7.00
C GLY A 33 -15.50 4.65 5.76
N ASP A 34 -16.33 4.50 4.74
CA ASP A 34 -16.28 5.26 3.47
C ASP A 34 -17.33 6.38 3.37
N GLY A 35 -18.27 6.47 4.32
CA GLY A 35 -19.30 7.51 4.36
C GLY A 35 -20.29 7.48 3.19
N GLY A 36 -20.34 6.41 2.40
CA GLY A 36 -21.14 6.31 1.18
C GLY A 36 -20.46 6.90 -0.06
N PHE A 37 -19.23 7.39 0.05
CA PHE A 37 -18.48 7.96 -1.07
C PHE A 37 -17.66 6.87 -1.77
N SER A 38 -18.01 6.60 -3.04
CA SER A 38 -17.33 5.57 -3.84
C SER A 38 -15.84 5.86 -4.02
N GLU A 39 -15.41 7.12 -4.14
CA GLU A 39 -13.99 7.43 -4.28
C GLU A 39 -13.20 7.09 -3.01
N LEU A 40 -13.77 7.36 -1.83
CA LEU A 40 -13.15 7.02 -0.56
C LEU A 40 -13.10 5.49 -0.37
N GLN A 41 -14.17 4.79 -0.74
CA GLN A 41 -14.19 3.32 -0.73
C GLN A 41 -13.07 2.74 -1.62
N VAL A 42 -12.91 3.25 -2.84
CA VAL A 42 -11.86 2.83 -3.77
C VAL A 42 -10.48 3.09 -3.18
N ALA A 43 -10.24 4.30 -2.64
CA ALA A 43 -8.95 4.63 -2.03
C ALA A 43 -8.61 3.71 -0.84
N ILE A 44 -9.59 3.42 0.02
CA ILE A 44 -9.43 2.48 1.14
C ILE A 44 -9.07 1.08 0.61
N ARG A 45 -9.77 0.59 -0.42
CA ARG A 45 -9.53 -0.74 -1.00
C ARG A 45 -8.18 -0.83 -1.71
N VAL A 46 -7.75 0.21 -2.42
CA VAL A 46 -6.42 0.25 -3.06
C VAL A 46 -5.33 0.23 -2.00
N HIS A 47 -5.45 1.03 -0.94
CA HIS A 47 -4.50 1.00 0.17
C HIS A 47 -4.48 -0.35 0.88
N GLY A 48 -5.66 -0.91 1.20
CA GLY A 48 -5.79 -2.22 1.84
C GLY A 48 -5.17 -3.35 1.02
N ASN A 49 -5.50 -3.44 -0.27
CA ASN A 49 -4.90 -4.42 -1.16
C ASN A 49 -3.36 -4.26 -1.19
N ALA A 50 -2.84 -3.03 -1.26
CA ALA A 50 -1.39 -2.81 -1.24
C ALA A 50 -0.74 -3.29 0.06
N VAL A 51 -1.37 -3.05 1.22
CA VAL A 51 -0.88 -3.52 2.53
C VAL A 51 -0.88 -5.05 2.61
N GLU A 52 -1.80 -5.73 1.94
CA GLU A 52 -1.85 -7.19 1.89
C GLU A 52 -0.79 -7.78 0.95
N TYR A 53 -0.69 -7.27 -0.28
CA TYR A 53 0.14 -7.89 -1.32
C TYR A 53 1.60 -7.43 -1.31
N VAL A 54 1.90 -6.16 -1.01
CA VAL A 54 3.28 -5.64 -1.07
C VAL A 54 4.19 -6.38 -0.09
N PRO A 55 3.84 -6.58 1.19
CA PRO A 55 4.70 -7.31 2.13
C PRO A 55 4.94 -8.76 1.72
N ILE A 56 3.91 -9.46 1.25
CA ILE A 56 4.06 -10.84 0.77
C ILE A 56 5.02 -10.89 -0.42
N GLY A 57 4.86 -9.98 -1.39
CA GLY A 57 5.77 -9.87 -2.53
C GLY A 57 7.22 -9.59 -2.12
N LEU A 58 7.43 -8.70 -1.14
CA LEU A 58 8.76 -8.39 -0.63
C LEU A 58 9.42 -9.57 0.11
N ILE A 59 8.64 -10.33 0.88
CA ILE A 59 9.14 -11.54 1.55
C ILE A 59 9.59 -12.58 0.52
N LEU A 60 8.77 -12.82 -0.51
CA LEU A 60 9.11 -13.76 -1.58
C LEU A 60 10.34 -13.30 -2.37
N LEU A 61 10.45 -12.01 -2.66
CA LEU A 61 11.60 -11.43 -3.34
C LEU A 61 12.87 -11.52 -2.49
N LEU A 62 12.76 -11.31 -1.18
CA LEU A 62 13.87 -11.49 -0.24
C LEU A 62 14.33 -12.96 -0.23
N PHE A 63 13.40 -13.93 -0.17
CA PHE A 63 13.75 -15.34 -0.24
C PHE A 63 14.42 -15.70 -1.56
N MET A 64 13.93 -15.18 -2.69
CA MET A 64 14.58 -15.37 -3.99
C MET A 64 16.03 -14.88 -3.96
N GLU A 65 16.26 -13.65 -3.47
CA GLU A 65 17.59 -13.06 -3.39
C GLU A 65 18.52 -13.84 -2.43
N MET A 66 18.02 -14.28 -1.27
CA MET A 66 18.77 -15.10 -0.31
C MET A 66 19.16 -16.48 -0.88
N ASN A 67 18.38 -17.02 -1.81
CA ASN A 67 18.68 -18.28 -2.50
C ASN A 67 19.63 -18.09 -3.71
N GLY A 68 20.17 -16.89 -3.93
CA GLY A 68 21.14 -16.60 -4.99
C GLY A 68 20.54 -16.44 -6.39
N ALA A 69 19.21 -16.46 -6.50
CA ALA A 69 18.52 -16.05 -7.72
C ALA A 69 18.53 -14.52 -7.81
N GLN A 70 18.88 -13.99 -8.99
CA GLN A 70 18.88 -12.55 -9.29
C GLN A 70 17.66 -12.17 -10.12
#